data_AF-A0AAV8WXM0-F1
#
_entry.id   AF-A0AAV8WXM0-F1
#
_cell.length_a   1.000
_cell.length_b   1.000
_cell.length_c   1.000
_cell.angle_alpha   90.00
_cell.angle_beta   90.00
_cell.angle_gamma   90.00
#
_symmetry.space_group_name_H-M   'P 1'
#
loop_
_entity.id
_entity.type
_entity.pdbx_description
1 polymer ?
#
loop_
_entity_poly.entity_id
_entity_poly.type
_entity_poly.pdbx_seq_one_letter_code
_entity_poly.pdbx_strand_id
1 'polypeptide(L)'
;MDLTTDKLRSMVKKWQTLIEASADVKTSDGYLLRVFCIGFTNKDQLSQRKTCYAQHTQVRQIRKKMVEIITRDIQGSDLKEVVNKLLPDSIAKDIEKACQGIYPLHDVYIRKVKVLKKPRFELSKLLELHGDGGKGTTGEAGGEAGSKVDRPEGYEPPVQETV
;
A
#
# COMPACT_ATOMS: atom_id res chain seq x y z
N MET A 1 -0.81 3.69 5.57
CA MET A 1 -0.85 3.86 4.11
C MET A 1 -2.29 4.17 3.70
N ASP A 2 -2.50 5.16 2.85
CA ASP A 2 -3.80 5.54 2.29
C ASP A 2 -3.58 6.07 0.86
N LEU A 3 -4.52 5.81 -0.05
CA LEU A 3 -4.52 6.44 -1.36
C LEU A 3 -4.86 7.93 -1.22
N THR A 4 -4.30 8.75 -2.12
CA THR A 4 -4.65 10.17 -2.19
C THR A 4 -6.09 10.34 -2.67
N THR A 5 -6.74 11.41 -2.23
CA THR A 5 -8.18 11.63 -2.46
C THR A 5 -8.50 11.90 -3.93
N ASP A 6 -7.60 12.56 -4.64
CA ASP A 6 -7.63 12.79 -6.09
C ASP A 6 -7.57 11.46 -6.86
N LYS A 7 -6.63 10.57 -6.54
CA LYS A 7 -6.53 9.27 -7.19
C LYS A 7 -7.78 8.43 -6.95
N LEU A 8 -8.26 8.36 -5.71
CA LEU A 8 -9.51 7.63 -5.38
C LEU A 8 -10.70 8.17 -6.19
N ARG A 9 -10.90 9.49 -6.22
CA ARG A 9 -12.00 10.11 -6.95
C ARG A 9 -11.90 9.91 -8.46
N SER A 10 -10.69 9.89 -9.01
CA SER A 10 -10.48 9.68 -10.46
C SER A 10 -10.86 8.28 -10.96
N MET A 11 -10.76 7.25 -10.10
CA MET A 11 -11.08 5.87 -10.47
C MET A 11 -12.58 5.57 -10.41
N VAL A 12 -13.32 6.26 -9.53
CA VAL A 12 -14.77 6.07 -9.39
C VAL A 12 -15.51 6.72 -10.56
N LYS A 13 -15.85 5.91 -11.56
CA LYS A 13 -16.60 6.31 -12.76
C LYS A 13 -17.97 5.62 -12.82
N LYS A 14 -18.88 6.18 -13.61
CA LYS A 14 -20.18 5.55 -13.92
C LYS A 14 -20.00 4.34 -14.84
N TRP A 15 -21.04 3.52 -14.95
CA TRP A 15 -21.15 2.39 -15.89
C TRP A 15 -20.27 1.17 -15.62
N GLN A 16 -19.60 1.15 -14.47
CA GLN A 16 -18.81 0.02 -13.97
C GLN A 16 -19.23 -0.32 -12.54
N THR A 17 -18.98 -1.56 -12.12
CA THR A 17 -19.20 -1.98 -10.74
C THR A 17 -17.94 -1.69 -9.92
N LEU A 18 -18.12 -1.02 -8.78
CA LEU A 18 -17.11 -0.88 -7.75
C LEU A 18 -17.15 -2.13 -6.86
N ILE A 19 -16.00 -2.74 -6.63
CA ILE A 19 -15.84 -3.89 -5.74
C ILE A 19 -14.84 -3.51 -4.66
N GLU A 20 -15.31 -3.51 -3.41
CA GLU A 20 -14.50 -3.27 -2.22
C GLU A 20 -14.47 -4.52 -1.33
N ALA A 21 -13.32 -4.76 -0.72
CA ALA A 21 -13.11 -5.81 0.27
C ALA A 21 -12.23 -5.30 1.42
N SER A 22 -12.45 -5.85 2.61
CA SER A 22 -11.63 -5.58 3.80
C SER A 22 -11.23 -6.89 4.47
N ALA A 23 -9.97 -7.00 4.87
CA ALA A 23 -9.46 -8.15 5.60
C ALA A 23 -8.72 -7.70 6.86
N ASP A 24 -8.97 -8.40 7.96
CA ASP A 24 -8.24 -8.26 9.22
C ASP A 24 -7.25 -9.42 9.31
N VAL A 25 -5.96 -9.12 9.29
CA VAL A 25 -4.90 -10.12 9.22
C VAL A 25 -3.84 -9.80 10.26
N LYS A 26 -3.34 -10.84 10.93
CA LYS A 26 -2.23 -10.75 11.86
C LYS A 26 -0.94 -11.15 11.14
N THR A 27 0.09 -10.31 11.24
CA THR A 27 1.44 -10.60 10.73
C THR A 27 2.21 -11.48 11.72
N SER A 28 3.33 -12.06 11.27
CA SER A 28 4.19 -12.94 12.08
C SER A 28 4.80 -12.24 13.30
N ASP A 29 5.23 -10.99 13.14
CA ASP A 29 5.74 -10.11 14.19
C ASP A 29 4.65 -9.57 15.16
N GLY A 30 3.39 -9.93 14.94
CA GLY A 30 2.30 -9.70 15.90
C GLY A 30 1.53 -8.39 15.72
N TYR A 31 1.74 -7.67 14.62
CA TYR A 31 0.85 -6.55 14.24
C TYR A 31 -0.48 -7.10 13.74
N LEU A 32 -1.58 -6.43 14.09
CA LEU A 32 -2.90 -6.71 13.53
C LEU A 32 -3.24 -5.58 12.56
N LEU A 33 -3.36 -5.92 11.27
CA LEU A 33 -3.59 -4.99 10.18
C LEU A 33 -5.01 -5.16 9.64
N ARG A 34 -5.66 -4.03 9.30
CA ARG A 34 -6.88 -4.00 8.48
C ARG A 34 -6.55 -3.42 7.13
N VAL A 35 -6.63 -4.25 6.10
CA VAL A 35 -6.32 -3.91 4.71
C VAL A 35 -7.61 -3.73 3.95
N PHE A 36 -7.73 -2.59 3.25
CA PHE A 36 -8.84 -2.28 2.36
C PHE A 36 -8.35 -2.39 0.93
N CYS A 37 -9.04 -3.17 0.12
CA CYS A 37 -8.81 -3.29 -1.31
C CYS A 37 -10.00 -2.72 -2.08
N ILE A 38 -9.71 -2.06 -3.20
CA ILE A 38 -10.67 -1.54 -4.15
C ILE A 38 -10.33 -2.06 -5.54
N GLY A 39 -11.34 -2.34 -6.35
CA GLY A 39 -11.18 -2.69 -7.76
C GLY A 39 -12.43 -2.37 -8.57
N PHE A 40 -12.27 -2.21 -9.88
CA PHE A 40 -13.34 -1.87 -10.80
C PHE A 40 -13.44 -2.89 -11.93
N THR A 41 -14.65 -3.15 -12.40
CA THR A 41 -14.90 -4.03 -13.53
C THR A 41 -14.38 -3.42 -14.83
N ASN A 42 -13.53 -4.15 -15.56
CA ASN A 42 -13.05 -3.72 -16.87
C ASN A 42 -14.11 -3.99 -17.94
N LYS A 43 -14.19 -3.07 -18.91
CA LYS A 43 -15.04 -3.24 -20.08
C LYS A 43 -14.22 -3.90 -21.18
N ASP A 44 -14.74 -4.99 -21.73
CA ASP A 44 -14.17 -5.61 -22.92
C ASP A 44 -14.21 -4.64 -24.11
N GLN A 45 -13.11 -4.54 -24.86
CA GLN A 45 -12.95 -3.61 -25.99
C GLN A 45 -13.94 -3.92 -27.12
N LEU A 46 -14.27 -5.20 -27.31
CA LEU A 46 -15.23 -5.65 -28.32
C LEU A 46 -16.69 -5.45 -27.88
N SER A 47 -16.93 -5.13 -26.61
CA SER A 47 -18.29 -4.96 -26.09
C SER A 47 -18.93 -3.65 -26.56
N GLN A 48 -20.04 -3.77 -27.27
CA GLN A 48 -20.85 -2.62 -27.71
C GLN A 48 -21.67 -1.99 -26.58
N ARG A 49 -21.82 -2.67 -25.43
CA ARG A 49 -22.58 -2.14 -24.29
C ARG A 49 -21.84 -0.97 -23.65
N LYS A 50 -22.58 0.04 -23.19
CA LYS A 50 -21.99 1.14 -22.42
C LYS A 50 -21.60 0.72 -21.00
N THR A 51 -22.24 -0.31 -20.46
CA THR A 51 -22.07 -0.76 -19.07
C THR A 51 -21.29 -2.07 -18.98
N CYS A 52 -20.50 -2.20 -17.90
CA CYS A 52 -19.72 -3.40 -17.56
C CYS A 52 -20.06 -3.88 -16.14
N TYR A 53 -21.35 -4.06 -15.83
CA TYR A 53 -21.77 -4.46 -14.50
C TYR A 53 -21.58 -5.95 -14.24
N ALA A 54 -20.88 -6.28 -13.15
CA ALA A 54 -20.78 -7.65 -12.65
C ALA A 54 -22.07 -8.05 -11.90
N GLN A 55 -22.49 -9.30 -12.07
CA GLN A 55 -23.60 -9.85 -11.30
C GLN A 55 -23.24 -9.97 -9.82
N HIS A 56 -24.24 -9.93 -8.94
CA HIS A 56 -24.02 -9.98 -7.49
C HIS A 56 -23.28 -11.25 -7.02
N THR A 57 -23.50 -12.38 -7.68
CA THR A 57 -22.77 -13.64 -7.45
C THR A 57 -21.27 -13.51 -7.77
N GLN A 58 -20.93 -12.91 -8.91
CA GLN A 58 -19.56 -12.62 -9.32
C GLN A 58 -18.87 -11.66 -8.34
N VAL A 59 -19.56 -10.60 -7.90
CA VAL A 59 -19.04 -9.65 -6.90
C VAL A 59 -18.69 -10.36 -5.59
N ARG A 60 -19.54 -11.28 -5.11
CA ARG A 60 -19.27 -12.07 -3.90
C ARG A 60 -18.05 -12.97 -4.07
N GLN A 61 -17.92 -13.63 -5.23
CA GLN A 61 -16.77 -14.49 -5.52
C GLN A 61 -15.46 -13.69 -5.60
N ILE A 62 -15.48 -12.51 -6.24
CA ILE A 62 -14.32 -11.60 -6.33
C ILE A 62 -13.92 -11.12 -4.93
N ARG A 63 -14.87 -10.69 -4.09
CA ARG A 63 -14.59 -10.30 -2.69
C ARG A 63 -13.96 -11.44 -1.89
N LYS A 64 -14.44 -12.68 -2.07
CA LYS A 64 -13.85 -13.85 -1.43
C LYS A 64 -12.39 -14.05 -1.85
N LYS A 65 -12.10 -14.00 -3.16
CA LYS A 65 -10.73 -14.11 -3.68
C LYS A 65 -9.81 -12.98 -3.22
N MET A 66 -10.31 -11.75 -3.17
CA MET A 66 -9.56 -10.60 -2.63
C MET A 66 -9.11 -10.85 -1.19
N VAL A 67 -10.03 -11.26 -0.31
CA VAL A 67 -9.71 -11.54 1.10
C VAL A 67 -8.76 -12.72 1.24
N GLU A 68 -8.94 -13.77 0.43
CA GLU A 68 -8.09 -14.96 0.45
C GLU A 68 -6.64 -14.64 0.10
N ILE A 69 -6.40 -13.89 -0.99
CA ILE A 69 -5.06 -13.51 -1.44
C ILE A 69 -4.39 -12.57 -0.43
N ILE A 70 -5.13 -11.56 0.07
CA ILE A 70 -4.62 -10.63 1.08
C ILE A 70 -4.21 -11.38 2.35
N THR A 71 -5.03 -12.33 2.81
CA THR A 71 -4.75 -13.10 4.02
C THR A 71 -3.52 -13.98 3.84
N ARG A 72 -3.44 -14.71 2.72
CA ARG A 72 -2.31 -15.58 2.40
C ARG A 72 -0.99 -14.82 2.35
N ASP A 73 -0.97 -13.64 1.72
CA ASP A 73 0.27 -12.91 1.48
C ASP A 73 0.77 -12.14 2.72
N ILE A 74 -0.10 -11.86 3.69
CA ILE A 74 0.23 -11.09 4.91
C ILE A 74 0.46 -12.01 6.12
N GLN A 75 -0.27 -13.12 6.25
CA GLN A 75 -0.23 -13.95 7.45
C GLN A 75 1.15 -14.58 7.73
N GLY A 76 1.93 -14.85 6.69
CA GLY A 76 3.29 -15.42 6.79
C GLY A 76 4.44 -14.41 6.72
N SER A 77 4.15 -13.11 6.68
CA SER A 77 5.16 -12.06 6.44
C SER A 77 5.25 -11.08 7.62
N ASP A 78 6.46 -10.61 7.88
CA ASP A 78 6.72 -9.53 8.84
C ASP A 78 6.32 -8.17 8.27
N LEU A 79 6.20 -7.16 9.12
CA LEU A 79 5.78 -5.83 8.69
C LEU A 79 6.72 -5.21 7.62
N LYS A 80 8.04 -5.48 7.70
CA LYS A 80 9.02 -5.04 6.69
C LYS A 80 8.70 -5.63 5.31
N GLU A 81 8.41 -6.93 5.26
CA GLU A 81 8.06 -7.62 4.02
C GLU A 81 6.71 -7.17 3.47
N VAL A 82 5.71 -6.98 4.33
CA VAL A 82 4.40 -6.47 3.92
C VAL A 82 4.55 -5.11 3.25
N VAL A 83 5.34 -4.20 3.82
CA VAL A 83 5.62 -2.89 3.19
C VAL A 83 6.35 -3.04 1.85
N ASN A 84 7.31 -3.95 1.75
CA ASN A 84 8.00 -4.23 0.48
C ASN A 84 7.06 -4.77 -0.60
N LYS A 85 6.02 -5.53 -0.24
CA LYS A 85 4.98 -5.99 -1.17
C LYS A 85 4.02 -4.87 -1.60
N LEU A 86 3.78 -3.89 -0.72
CA LEU A 86 2.91 -2.73 -0.95
C LEU A 86 3.55 -1.68 -1.86
N LEU A 87 4.88 -1.48 -1.81
CA LEU A 87 5.57 -0.50 -2.66
C LEU A 87 5.32 -0.69 -4.17
N PRO A 88 5.46 -1.89 -4.75
CA PRO A 88 5.12 -2.14 -6.15
C PRO A 88 3.66 -2.60 -6.38
N ASP A 89 2.83 -2.59 -5.33
CA ASP A 89 1.46 -3.12 -5.30
C ASP A 89 1.35 -4.56 -5.86
N SER A 90 2.24 -5.45 -5.40
CA SER A 90 2.27 -6.86 -5.85
C SER A 90 0.97 -7.62 -5.55
N ILE A 91 0.42 -7.44 -4.35
CA ILE A 91 -0.83 -8.07 -3.90
C ILE A 91 -2.01 -7.69 -4.82
N ALA A 92 -2.07 -6.43 -5.25
CA ALA A 92 -3.14 -5.95 -6.11
C ALA A 92 -3.08 -6.59 -7.51
N LYS A 93 -1.88 -6.74 -8.07
CA LYS A 93 -1.67 -7.41 -9.36
C LYS A 93 -2.03 -8.90 -9.30
N ASP A 94 -1.77 -9.55 -8.18
CA ASP A 94 -2.13 -10.96 -8.00
C ASP A 94 -3.64 -11.15 -7.87
N ILE A 95 -4.33 -10.20 -7.21
CA ILE A 95 -5.81 -10.14 -7.19
C ILE A 95 -6.36 -9.98 -8.61
N GLU A 96 -5.82 -9.07 -9.42
CA GLU A 96 -6.27 -8.82 -10.79
C GLU A 96 -6.18 -10.10 -11.64
N LYS A 97 -5.01 -10.76 -11.63
CA LYS A 97 -4.80 -12.03 -12.35
C LYS A 97 -5.74 -13.14 -11.88
N ALA A 98 -5.91 -13.29 -10.56
CA ALA A 98 -6.75 -14.34 -9.99
C ALA A 98 -8.26 -14.12 -10.24
N CYS A 99 -8.69 -12.87 -10.41
CA CYS A 99 -10.08 -12.51 -10.67
C CYS A 99 -10.45 -12.53 -12.16
N GLN A 100 -9.47 -12.51 -13.07
CA GLN A 100 -9.68 -12.54 -14.52
C GLN A 100 -10.61 -13.67 -15.00
N GLY A 101 -10.56 -14.83 -14.34
CA GLY A 101 -11.44 -15.97 -14.66
C GLY A 101 -12.91 -15.82 -14.20
N ILE A 102 -13.23 -14.83 -13.35
CA ILE A 102 -14.61 -14.54 -12.90
C ILE A 102 -15.17 -13.35 -13.69
N TYR A 103 -14.44 -12.25 -13.66
CA TYR A 103 -14.76 -11.02 -14.38
C TYR A 103 -13.47 -10.20 -14.50
N PRO A 104 -13.14 -9.63 -15.68
CA PRO A 104 -11.93 -8.85 -15.84
C PRO A 104 -11.98 -7.56 -14.99
N LEU A 105 -10.92 -7.30 -14.23
CA LEU A 105 -10.80 -6.12 -13.38
C LEU A 105 -9.78 -5.12 -13.96
N HIS A 106 -9.87 -3.88 -13.53
CA HIS A 106 -8.86 -2.83 -13.73
C HIS A 106 -8.83 -1.93 -12.50
N ASP A 107 -7.79 -1.11 -12.39
CA ASP A 107 -7.61 -0.18 -11.26
C ASP A 107 -7.79 -0.88 -9.90
N VAL A 108 -7.14 -2.03 -9.73
CA VAL A 108 -7.10 -2.76 -8.45
C VAL A 108 -5.97 -2.18 -7.60
N TYR A 109 -6.30 -1.74 -6.39
CA TYR A 109 -5.33 -1.15 -5.46
C TYR A 109 -5.63 -1.53 -4.02
N ILE A 110 -4.59 -1.49 -3.18
CA ILE A 110 -4.76 -1.46 -1.73
C ILE A 110 -5.06 -0.01 -1.34
N ARG A 111 -6.34 0.27 -1.08
CA ARG A 111 -6.84 1.60 -0.77
C ARG A 111 -6.25 2.13 0.52
N LYS A 112 -6.24 1.31 1.58
CA LYS A 112 -5.83 1.73 2.91
C LYS A 112 -5.33 0.56 3.73
N VAL A 113 -4.27 0.78 4.49
CA VAL A 113 -3.80 -0.16 5.52
C VAL A 113 -3.84 0.55 6.87
N LYS A 114 -4.62 0.02 7.80
CA LYS A 114 -4.72 0.46 9.18
C LYS A 114 -4.01 -0.53 10.10
N VAL A 115 -3.21 -0.04 11.04
CA VAL A 115 -2.70 -0.86 12.14
C VAL A 115 -3.72 -0.80 13.27
N LEU A 116 -4.34 -1.93 13.59
CA LEU A 116 -5.32 -2.05 14.67
C LEU A 116 -4.65 -2.32 16.01
N LYS A 117 -3.67 -3.23 16.03
CA LYS A 117 -2.91 -3.57 17.23
C LYS A 117 -1.43 -3.61 16.91
N LYS A 118 -0.63 -3.01 17.80
CA LYS A 118 0.83 -3.10 17.77
C LYS A 118 1.27 -4.13 18.83
N PRO A 119 2.31 -4.93 18.55
CA PRO A 119 2.93 -5.79 19.56
C PRO A 119 3.62 -4.93 20.63
N ARG A 120 4.06 -5.57 21.72
CA ARG A 120 4.83 -4.89 22.76
C ARG A 120 6.10 -4.30 22.13
N PHE A 121 6.40 -3.06 22.50
CA PHE A 121 7.57 -2.37 21.98
C PHE A 121 8.86 -3.06 22.44
N GLU A 122 9.74 -3.36 21.49
CA GLU A 122 11.05 -3.97 21.71
C GLU A 122 12.10 -3.14 20.96
N LEU A 123 13.08 -2.61 21.70
CA LEU A 123 14.11 -1.74 21.15
C LEU A 123 14.97 -2.44 20.10
N SER A 124 15.26 -3.73 20.31
CA SER A 124 16.06 -4.55 19.38
C SER A 124 15.42 -4.65 18.00
N LYS A 125 14.10 -4.92 17.92
CA LYS A 125 13.35 -4.97 16.65
C LYS A 125 13.32 -3.62 15.95
N LEU A 126 13.25 -2.52 16.71
CA LEU A 126 13.29 -1.18 16.12
C LEU A 126 14.66 -0.88 15.51
N LEU A 127 15.74 -1.19 16.24
CA LEU A 127 17.10 -0.98 15.76
C LEU A 127 17.40 -1.81 14.50
N GLU A 128 16.85 -3.02 14.40
CA GLU A 128 16.95 -3.84 13.18
C GLU A 128 16.25 -3.19 11.97
N LEU A 129 15.09 -2.58 12.18
CA LEU A 129 14.35 -1.87 11.12
C LEU A 129 15.06 -0.58 10.67
N HIS A 130 15.77 0.11 11.58
CA HIS A 130 16.46 1.37 11.29
C HIS A 130 17.95 1.20 10.93
N GLY A 131 18.57 0.07 11.29
CA GLY A 131 20.00 -0.20 11.09
C GLY A 131 20.38 -0.63 9.67
N ASP A 132 19.40 -0.99 8.84
CA ASP A 132 19.59 -1.49 7.47
C ASP A 132 19.36 -0.40 6.40
N GLY A 133 19.47 0.87 6.80
CA GLY A 133 19.39 2.04 5.91
C GLY A 133 20.66 2.20 5.07
N GLY A 134 20.89 1.29 4.12
CA GLY A 134 22.14 1.26 3.37
C GLY A 134 22.13 0.47 2.06
N LYS A 135 21.07 0.55 1.25
CA LYS A 135 21.16 0.31 -0.20
C LYS A 135 21.10 1.63 -0.97
N GLY A 136 22.11 2.44 -0.73
CA GLY A 136 22.52 3.54 -1.58
C GLY A 136 24.03 3.55 -1.56
N THR A 137 24.64 3.12 -2.67
CA THR A 137 26.04 3.37 -3.07
C THR A 137 27.14 3.10 -2.03
N THR A 138 27.96 2.09 -2.33
CA THR A 138 29.34 1.95 -1.90
C THR A 138 30.08 3.29 -1.78
N GLY A 139 30.65 3.58 -0.60
CA GLY A 139 31.68 4.60 -0.42
C GLY A 139 31.78 5.19 0.99
N GLU A 140 32.60 4.56 1.83
CA GLU A 140 33.26 5.12 3.03
C GLU A 140 32.47 5.31 4.35
N ALA A 141 32.62 4.26 5.18
CA ALA A 141 33.02 4.28 6.59
C ALA A 141 32.75 5.53 7.46
N GLY A 142 31.81 5.36 8.40
CA GLY A 142 32.09 5.55 9.83
C GLY A 142 32.18 6.98 10.39
N GLY A 143 31.15 7.39 11.13
CA GLY A 143 31.28 8.36 12.22
C GLY A 143 30.47 9.64 12.06
N GLU A 144 29.67 9.92 13.09
CA GLU A 144 29.10 11.23 13.46
C GLU A 144 27.97 11.84 12.60
N ALA A 145 26.80 11.87 13.25
CA ALA A 145 25.77 12.91 13.21
C ALA A 145 25.94 14.05 12.19
N GLY A 146 25.05 14.07 11.19
CA GLY A 146 24.61 15.27 10.48
C GLY A 146 25.67 15.89 9.58
N SER A 147 25.32 16.10 8.31
CA SER A 147 26.12 16.93 7.41
C SER A 147 26.31 18.33 8.01
N LYS A 148 27.47 18.60 8.62
CA LYS A 148 27.90 19.96 8.95
C LYS A 148 28.07 20.69 7.62
N VAL A 149 27.15 21.60 7.33
CA VAL A 149 27.38 22.64 6.34
C VAL A 149 28.36 23.61 6.99
N ASP A 150 29.57 23.73 6.46
CA ASP A 150 30.53 24.74 6.90
C ASP A 150 29.94 26.13 6.67
N ARG A 151 29.43 26.72 7.75
CA ARG A 151 28.95 28.10 7.78
C ARG A 151 30.17 28.98 8.09
N PRO A 152 30.65 29.82 7.16
CA PRO A 152 31.77 30.70 7.44
C PRO A 152 31.47 31.61 8.63
N GLU A 153 32.44 31.81 9.52
CA GLU A 153 32.31 32.62 10.73
C GLU A 153 31.82 34.04 10.36
N GLY A 154 30.65 34.42 10.87
CA GLY A 154 30.07 35.76 10.70
C GLY A 154 28.74 35.85 9.95
N TYR A 155 28.10 34.75 9.54
CA TYR A 155 26.76 34.82 8.95
C TYR A 155 25.65 34.90 10.02
N GLU A 156 25.13 36.09 10.26
CA GLU A 156 23.86 36.33 10.94
C GLU A 156 22.71 36.31 9.92
N PRO A 157 21.69 35.44 10.09
CA PRO A 157 20.53 35.45 9.20
C PRO A 157 19.70 36.73 9.43
N PRO A 158 19.15 37.34 8.37
CA PRO A 158 18.35 38.55 8.49
C PRO A 158 17.10 38.31 9.33
N VAL A 159 16.84 39.22 10.27
CA VAL A 159 15.63 39.22 11.11
C VAL A 159 14.43 39.47 10.19
N GLN A 160 13.52 38.52 10.11
CA GLN A 160 12.26 38.71 9.39
C GLN A 160 11.38 39.67 10.19
N GLU A 161 11.09 40.84 9.62
CA GLU A 161 10.06 41.73 10.14
C GLU A 161 8.70 41.04 10.01
N THR A 162 7.96 41.02 11.11
CA THR A 162 6.61 40.48 11.17
C THR A 162 5.68 41.34 10.31
N VAL A 163 5.08 40.74 9.28
CA VAL A 163 3.90 41.27 8.59
C VAL A 163 2.69 40.41 8.94
#